data_AF-A0A928RH34-F1
#
_entry.id   AF-A0A928RH34-F1
#
_cell.length_a   1.000
_cell.length_b   1.000
_cell.length_c   1.000
_cell.angle_alpha   90.00
_cell.angle_beta   90.00
_cell.angle_gamma   90.00
#
_symmetry.space_group_name_H-M   'P 1'
#
loop_
_entity.id
_entity.type
_entity.pdbx_description
1 polymer ?
#
loop_
_entity_poly.entity_id
_entity_poly.type
_entity_poly.pdbx_seq_one_letter_code
_entity_poly.pdbx_strand_id
1 'polypeptide(L)'
;MKMMNSMETTRITATLPVSFIDELKALAKSNQIPSVNFAIRQAVDDYLTQAKKKQYDAMMKEAANDKAFMSRTSKCDEDFAFADGEVPGEW
;
A
#
# COMPACT_ATOMS: atom_id res chain seq x y z
N MET A 1 -9.62 -1.82 -27.52
CA MET A 1 -8.72 -0.80 -26.95
C MET A 1 -9.53 0.00 -25.92
N LYS A 2 -9.45 -0.38 -24.63
CA LYS A 2 -10.27 0.24 -23.58
C LYS A 2 -9.62 1.59 -23.23
N MET A 3 -10.38 2.67 -23.48
CA MET A 3 -9.94 4.05 -23.33
C MET A 3 -9.49 4.35 -21.89
N MET A 4 -8.46 5.20 -21.78
CA MET A 4 -7.94 5.75 -20.53
C MET A 4 -9.09 6.23 -19.63
N ASN A 5 -9.16 5.70 -18.41
CA ASN A 5 -9.98 6.29 -17.34
C ASN A 5 -9.53 7.75 -17.18
N SER A 6 -10.28 8.70 -17.75
CA SER A 6 -10.17 10.09 -17.34
C SER A 6 -10.60 10.12 -15.87
N MET A 7 -9.65 10.33 -14.95
CA MET A 7 -9.99 10.52 -13.54
C MET A 7 -10.97 11.70 -13.46
N GLU A 8 -12.22 11.41 -13.12
CA GLU A 8 -13.21 12.44 -12.86
C GLU A 8 -12.69 13.31 -11.73
N THR A 9 -12.62 14.63 -11.95
CA THR A 9 -12.15 15.57 -10.93
C THR A 9 -13.34 16.31 -10.36
N THR A 10 -13.52 16.23 -9.03
CA THR A 10 -14.52 17.00 -8.30
C THR A 10 -13.83 18.16 -7.59
N ARG A 11 -14.40 19.37 -7.70
CA ARG A 11 -13.92 20.52 -6.94
C ARG A 11 -14.44 20.44 -5.51
N ILE A 12 -13.52 20.28 -4.57
CA ILE A 12 -13.81 20.32 -3.14
C ILE A 12 -13.24 21.62 -2.54
N THR A 13 -13.93 22.14 -1.54
CA THR A 13 -13.41 23.27 -0.74
C THR A 13 -12.95 22.70 0.60
N ALA A 14 -11.69 22.90 0.93
CA ALA A 14 -11.08 22.44 2.18
C ALA A 14 -10.43 23.63 2.90
N THR A 15 -10.54 23.63 4.22
CA THR A 15 -9.89 24.63 5.07
C THR A 15 -8.50 24.13 5.43
N LEU A 16 -7.47 24.85 5.00
CA LEU A 16 -6.08 24.57 5.37
C LEU A 16 -5.50 25.76 6.16
N PRO A 17 -4.58 25.50 7.10
CA PRO A 17 -3.81 26.55 7.75
C PRO A 17 -3.11 27.45 6.73
N VAL A 18 -3.14 28.75 7.00
CA VAL A 18 -2.56 29.78 6.12
C VAL A 18 -1.06 29.55 5.92
N SER A 19 -0.35 29.13 6.97
CA SER A 19 1.08 28.79 6.93
C SER A 19 1.41 27.78 5.85
N PHE A 20 0.61 26.72 5.71
CA PHE A 20 0.84 25.67 4.70
C PHE A 20 0.57 26.18 3.29
N ILE A 21 -0.42 27.04 3.12
CA ILE A 21 -0.69 27.66 1.81
C ILE A 21 0.46 28.58 1.40
N ASP A 22 1.04 29.33 2.34
CA ASP A 22 2.16 30.22 2.07
C ASP A 22 3.44 29.45 1.73
N GLU A 23 3.73 28.35 2.44
CA GLU A 23 4.82 27.43 2.09
C GLU A 23 4.64 26.80 0.71
N LEU A 24 3.43 26.30 0.39
CA LEU A 24 3.15 25.73 -0.92
C LEU A 24 3.29 26.78 -2.04
N LYS A 25 2.86 28.02 -1.81
CA LYS A 25 3.07 29.11 -2.76
C LYS A 25 4.56 29.45 -2.91
N ALA A 26 5.33 29.44 -1.83
CA ALA A 26 6.77 29.66 -1.88
C ALA A 26 7.48 28.58 -2.71
N LEU A 27 7.09 27.31 -2.51
CA LEU A 27 7.61 26.17 -3.27
C LEU A 27 7.26 26.23 -4.76
N ALA A 28 6.05 26.70 -5.07
CA ALA A 28 5.65 26.94 -6.46
C ALA A 28 6.46 28.08 -7.09
N LYS A 29 6.69 29.16 -6.33
CA LYS A 29 7.49 30.31 -6.77
C LYS A 29 8.97 29.95 -6.95
N SER A 30 9.51 29.04 -6.15
CA SER A 30 10.86 28.50 -6.30
C SER A 30 10.96 27.40 -7.36
N ASN A 31 9.88 27.16 -8.14
CA ASN A 31 9.82 26.17 -9.21
C ASN A 31 10.11 24.72 -8.77
N GLN A 32 9.96 24.43 -7.47
CA GLN A 32 10.11 23.09 -6.90
C GLN A 32 8.85 22.25 -7.10
N ILE A 33 7.68 22.90 -7.21
CA ILE A 33 6.41 22.26 -7.56
C ILE A 33 5.75 22.99 -8.73
N PRO A 34 5.06 22.27 -9.66
CA PRO A 34 4.37 22.90 -10.79
C PRO A 34 3.20 23.79 -10.38
N SER A 35 2.45 23.41 -9.33
CA SER A 35 1.36 24.21 -8.79
C SER A 35 0.98 23.73 -7.39
N VAL A 36 0.31 24.59 -6.62
CA VAL A 36 -0.26 24.23 -5.33
C VAL A 36 -1.28 23.09 -5.46
N ASN A 37 -2.10 23.09 -6.51
CA ASN A 37 -3.07 22.03 -6.77
C ASN A 37 -2.40 20.68 -7.06
N PHE A 38 -1.27 20.70 -7.77
CA PHE A 38 -0.47 19.49 -7.99
C PHE A 38 0.06 18.92 -6.67
N ALA A 39 0.63 19.76 -5.82
CA ALA A 39 1.14 19.33 -4.52
C ALA A 39 0.04 18.76 -3.61
N ILE A 40 -1.16 19.38 -3.60
CA ILE A 40 -2.30 18.86 -2.82
C ILE A 40 -2.73 17.50 -3.36
N ARG A 41 -2.84 17.32 -4.68
CA ARG A 41 -3.19 16.02 -5.27
C ARG A 41 -2.16 14.94 -4.93
N GLN A 42 -0.87 15.26 -5.06
CA GLN A 42 0.20 14.33 -4.73
C GLN A 42 0.16 13.92 -3.26
N ALA A 43 0.02 14.88 -2.34
CA ALA A 43 -0.06 14.59 -0.91
C ALA A 43 -1.27 13.70 -0.56
N VAL A 44 -2.41 13.92 -1.22
CA VAL A 44 -3.60 13.07 -1.05
C VAL A 44 -3.36 11.65 -1.58
N ASP A 45 -2.73 11.50 -2.74
CA ASP A 45 -2.42 10.19 -3.33
C ASP A 45 -1.43 9.40 -2.48
N ASP A 46 -0.37 10.07 -2.00
CA ASP A 46 0.62 9.49 -1.09
C ASP A 46 -0.05 9.02 0.22
N TYR A 47 -0.94 9.84 0.78
CA TYR A 47 -1.70 9.49 1.98
C TYR A 47 -2.60 8.26 1.75
N LEU A 48 -3.34 8.24 0.65
CA LEU A 48 -4.22 7.10 0.31
C LEU A 48 -3.41 5.82 0.10
N THR A 49 -2.25 5.91 -0.55
CA THR A 49 -1.36 4.76 -0.77
C THR A 49 -0.84 4.20 0.54
N GLN A 50 -0.38 5.06 1.45
CA GLN A 50 0.06 4.64 2.78
C GLN A 50 -1.08 4.06 3.62
N ALA A 51 -2.27 4.66 3.57
CA ALA A 51 -3.44 4.18 4.28
C ALA A 51 -3.87 2.78 3.80
N LYS A 52 -3.91 2.57 2.47
CA LYS A 52 -4.17 1.25 1.87
C LYS A 52 -3.12 0.23 2.29
N LYS A 53 -1.83 0.59 2.24
CA LYS A 53 -0.76 -0.30 2.68
C LYS A 53 -0.95 -0.75 4.13
N LYS A 54 -1.26 0.17 5.04
CA LYS A 54 -1.57 -0.15 6.44
C LYS A 54 -2.79 -1.08 6.58
N GLN A 55 -3.83 -0.88 5.77
CA GLN A 55 -4.98 -1.77 5.75
C GLN A 55 -4.61 -3.17 5.27
N TYR A 56 -3.83 -3.30 4.19
CA TYR A 56 -3.34 -4.58 3.71
C TYR A 56 -2.47 -5.28 4.75
N ASP A 57 -1.54 -4.56 5.39
CA ASP A 57 -0.70 -5.12 6.45
C ASP A 57 -1.54 -5.61 7.65
N ALA A 58 -2.59 -4.88 8.01
CA ALA A 58 -3.52 -5.30 9.07
C ALA A 58 -4.32 -6.55 8.67
N MET A 59 -4.85 -6.59 7.45
CA MET A 59 -5.56 -7.75 6.91
C MET A 59 -4.65 -8.99 6.79
N MET A 60 -3.39 -8.81 6.38
CA MET A 60 -2.40 -9.89 6.31
C MET A 60 -2.06 -10.42 7.71
N LYS A 61 -1.97 -9.54 8.71
CA LYS A 61 -1.76 -9.95 10.11
C LYS A 61 -2.96 -10.70 10.69
N GLU A 62 -4.17 -10.33 10.29
CA GLU A 62 -5.40 -11.04 10.69
C GLU A 62 -5.51 -12.41 9.99
N ALA A 63 -5.24 -12.47 8.69
CA ALA A 63 -5.20 -13.71 7.92
C ALA A 63 -4.07 -14.66 8.35
N ALA A 64 -2.92 -14.13 8.79
CA ALA A 64 -1.85 -14.94 9.37
C ALA A 64 -2.26 -15.65 10.67
N ASN A 65 -3.27 -15.14 11.38
CA ASN A 65 -3.86 -15.79 12.55
C ASN A 65 -5.02 -16.72 12.19
N ASP A 66 -5.27 -16.99 10.90
CA ASP A 66 -6.22 -18.01 10.49
C ASP A 66 -5.69 -19.40 10.91
N LYS A 67 -6.20 -19.86 12.05
CA LYS A 67 -5.87 -21.16 12.65
C LYS A 67 -6.15 -22.32 11.69
N ALA A 68 -7.10 -22.17 10.77
CA ALA A 68 -7.42 -23.20 9.78
C ALA A 68 -6.40 -23.23 8.62
N PHE A 69 -5.74 -22.11 8.31
CA PHE A 69 -4.62 -22.08 7.36
C PHE A 69 -3.37 -22.69 7.99
N MET A 70 -2.99 -22.26 9.21
CA MET A 70 -1.84 -22.80 9.94
C MET A 70 -1.96 -24.31 10.19
N SER A 71 -3.14 -24.80 10.58
CA SER A 71 -3.37 -26.23 10.82
C SER A 71 -3.28 -27.08 9.54
N ARG A 72 -3.60 -26.52 8.36
CA ARG A 72 -3.43 -27.22 7.08
C ARG A 72 -1.98 -27.24 6.65
N THR A 73 -1.26 -26.12 6.81
CA THR A 73 0.18 -26.06 6.52
C THR A 73 0.97 -27.04 7.38
N SER A 74 0.74 -27.08 8.71
CA SER A 74 1.42 -28.04 9.59
C SER A 74 1.12 -29.49 9.22
N LYS A 75 -0.11 -29.82 8.81
CA LYS A 75 -0.43 -31.18 8.35
C LYS A 75 0.29 -31.55 7.05
N CYS A 76 0.39 -30.62 6.10
CA CYS A 76 1.18 -30.87 4.90
C CYS A 76 2.66 -31.06 5.24
N ASP A 77 3.24 -30.23 6.11
CA ASP A 77 4.63 -30.39 6.55
C ASP A 77 4.86 -31.74 7.25
N GLU A 78 3.91 -32.21 8.07
CA GLU A 78 3.94 -33.55 8.67
C GLU A 78 3.84 -34.68 7.63
N ASP A 79 2.97 -34.54 6.63
CA ASP A 79 2.79 -35.52 5.56
C ASP A 79 4.04 -35.64 4.66
N PHE A 80 4.83 -34.56 4.50
CA PHE A 80 6.08 -34.56 3.74
C PHE A 80 7.33 -34.83 4.59
N ALA A 81 7.28 -34.70 5.92
CA ALA A 81 8.40 -35.03 6.81
C ALA A 81 8.85 -36.50 6.70
N PHE A 82 7.94 -37.40 6.32
CA PHE A 82 8.26 -38.79 6.02
C PHE A 82 9.12 -38.93 4.75
N ALA A 83 8.90 -38.09 3.73
CA ALA A 83 9.66 -38.13 2.48
C ALA A 83 11.07 -37.51 2.60
N ASP A 84 11.25 -36.51 3.47
CA ASP A 84 12.58 -35.93 3.75
C ASP A 84 13.51 -36.87 4.55
N GLY A 85 12.95 -37.90 5.20
CA GLY A 85 13.71 -38.92 5.93
C GLY A 85 14.31 -40.04 5.06
N GLU A 86 13.92 -40.15 3.79
CA GLU A 86 14.28 -41.29 2.92
C GLU A 86 15.39 -41.00 1.89
N VAL A 87 16.18 -39.94 2.07
CA VAL A 87 17.41 -39.76 1.28
C VAL A 87 18.65 -40.08 2.14
N PRO A 88 19.05 -41.36 2.27
CA PRO A 88 20.40 -41.68 2.71
C PRO A 88 21.33 -41.20 1.60
N GLY A 89 22.23 -40.26 1.95
CA GLY A 89 23.16 -39.70 0.99
C GLY A 89 24.07 -40.77 0.39
N GLU A 90 23.87 -41.05 -0.90
CA GLU A 90 24.91 -41.54 -1.80
C GLU A 90 24.74 -40.77 -3.13
N TRP A 91 25.65 -39.82 -3.35
CA TRP A 91 25.91 -39.19 -4.65
C TRP A 91 27.08 -39.92 -5.32
#